data_AF-A0A4Y7JUY6-F1
#
_entry.id   AF-A0A4Y7JUY6-F1
#
_cell.length_a   1.000
_cell.length_b   1.000
_cell.length_c   1.000
_cell.angle_alpha   90.00
_cell.angle_beta   90.00
_cell.angle_gamma   90.00
#
_symmetry.space_group_name_H-M   'P 1'
#
loop_
_entity.id
_entity.type
_entity.pdbx_description
1 polymer ?
#
loop_
_entity_poly.entity_id
_entity_poly.type
_entity_poly.pdbx_seq_one_letter_code
_entity_poly.pdbx_strand_id
1 'polypeptide(L)'
;MERAEKEELVAKADINNLERLPEGCISDILSLTTPADVCRSSLVSTLFKSAADSDAVWEKFLPADYQDIISRALHPFPPAAATSKKD
;
A
#
# COMPACT_ATOMS: atom_id res chain seq x y z
N MET A 1 19.25 -18.80 35.12
CA MET A 1 19.74 -17.74 34.22
C MET A 1 18.88 -17.61 32.96
N GLU A 2 18.37 -18.72 32.41
CA GLU A 2 17.54 -18.73 31.18
C GLU A 2 16.11 -18.15 31.29
N ARG A 3 15.48 -18.18 32.49
CA ARG A 3 14.11 -17.63 32.68
C ARG A 3 14.07 -16.11 32.70
N ALA A 4 15.05 -15.47 33.36
CA ALA A 4 15.15 -14.02 33.42
C ALA A 4 15.50 -13.42 32.05
N GLU A 5 16.30 -14.13 31.25
CA GLU A 5 16.62 -13.71 29.88
C GLU A 5 15.38 -13.80 28.96
N LYS A 6 14.57 -14.88 29.09
CA LYS A 6 13.29 -14.98 28.38
C LYS A 6 12.30 -13.89 28.79
N GLU A 7 12.19 -13.56 30.08
CA GLU A 7 11.31 -12.48 30.56
C GLU A 7 11.79 -11.08 30.13
N GLU A 8 13.10 -10.84 30.05
CA GLU A 8 13.66 -9.57 29.55
C GLU A 8 13.53 -9.40 28.03
N LEU A 9 13.61 -10.49 27.27
CA LEU A 9 13.27 -10.49 25.84
C LEU A 9 11.76 -10.31 25.59
N VAL A 10 10.91 -10.84 26.47
CA VAL A 10 9.45 -10.64 26.43
C VAL A 10 9.08 -9.20 26.77
N ALA A 11 9.72 -8.57 27.77
CA ALA A 11 9.40 -7.20 28.18
C ALA A 11 9.86 -6.11 27.19
N LYS A 12 10.88 -6.37 26.36
CA LYS A 12 11.29 -5.46 25.25
C LYS A 12 10.35 -5.50 24.04
N ALA A 13 9.51 -6.53 23.92
CA ALA A 13 8.64 -6.74 22.76
C ALA A 13 7.28 -6.00 22.85
N ASP A 14 6.90 -5.47 24.01
CA ASP A 14 5.50 -5.07 24.25
C ASP A 14 5.15 -3.60 23.92
N ILE A 15 6.10 -2.72 23.59
CA ILE A 15 5.79 -1.32 23.22
C ILE A 15 5.97 -1.04 21.71
N ASN A 16 6.78 -1.84 21.00
CA ASN A 16 7.25 -1.50 19.64
C ASN A 16 6.97 -2.55 18.56
N ASN A 17 6.16 -3.58 18.83
CA ASN A 17 5.96 -4.63 17.82
C ASN A 17 4.84 -4.26 16.84
N LEU A 18 5.16 -3.42 15.85
CA LEU A 18 4.27 -3.11 14.73
C LEU A 18 3.80 -4.37 13.99
N GLU A 19 4.55 -5.49 14.12
CA GLU A 19 4.17 -6.78 13.52
C GLU A 19 2.99 -7.49 14.19
N ARG A 20 2.51 -6.97 15.33
CA ARG A 20 1.26 -7.45 15.95
C ARG A 20 0.02 -6.79 15.37
N LEU A 21 0.18 -5.71 14.62
CA LEU A 21 -0.93 -5.03 13.98
C LEU A 21 -1.43 -5.87 12.80
N PRO A 22 -2.76 -5.87 12.54
CA PRO A 22 -3.28 -6.38 11.29
C PRO A 22 -2.62 -5.69 10.09
N GLU A 23 -2.40 -6.43 9.01
CA GLU A 23 -1.77 -5.91 7.78
C GLU A 23 -2.45 -4.63 7.28
N GLY A 24 -3.79 -4.58 7.30
CA GLY A 24 -4.55 -3.37 6.91
C GLY A 24 -4.20 -2.14 7.75
N CYS A 25 -3.95 -2.29 9.06
CA CYS A 25 -3.52 -1.18 9.90
C CYS A 25 -2.11 -0.70 9.53
N ILE A 26 -1.22 -1.61 9.14
CA ILE A 26 0.12 -1.26 8.68
C ILE A 26 0.03 -0.55 7.32
N SER A 27 -0.79 -1.04 6.40
CA SER A 27 -1.07 -0.36 5.12
C SER A 27 -1.62 1.05 5.35
N ASP A 28 -2.59 1.21 6.26
CA ASP A 28 -3.14 2.53 6.59
C ASP A 28 -2.04 3.47 7.11
N ILE A 29 -1.17 3.00 8.02
CA ILE A 29 -0.03 3.78 8.53
C ILE A 29 0.92 4.15 7.38
N LEU A 30 1.28 3.19 6.52
CA LEU A 30 2.17 3.41 5.37
C LEU A 30 1.59 4.44 4.40
N SER A 31 0.28 4.44 4.19
CA SER A 31 -0.41 5.41 3.33
C SER A 31 -0.34 6.87 3.81
N LEU A 32 0.00 7.09 5.09
CA LEU A 32 0.22 8.40 5.69
C LEU A 32 1.68 8.87 5.61
N THR A 33 2.57 8.06 5.03
CA THR A 33 3.99 8.38 4.86
C THR A 33 4.29 8.88 3.45
N THR A 34 5.56 8.85 3.02
CA THR A 34 5.93 9.14 1.63
C THR A 34 6.10 7.84 0.83
N PRO A 35 5.92 7.83 -0.50
CA PRO A 35 6.21 6.67 -1.34
C PRO A 35 7.61 6.06 -1.12
N ALA A 36 8.61 6.92 -0.90
CA ALA A 36 9.97 6.48 -0.61
C ALA A 36 10.06 5.72 0.72
N ASP A 37 9.34 6.18 1.75
CA ASP A 37 9.31 5.51 3.05
C ASP A 37 8.53 4.20 3.01
N VAL A 38 7.47 4.10 2.18
CA VAL A 38 6.78 2.82 1.92
C VAL A 38 7.74 1.79 1.34
N CYS A 39 8.49 2.17 0.29
CA CYS A 39 9.50 1.30 -0.32
C CYS A 39 10.58 0.86 0.69
N ARG A 40 11.04 1.77 1.56
CA ARG A 40 12.04 1.44 2.59
C ARG A 40 11.47 0.50 3.65
N SER A 41 10.19 0.70 4.02
CA SER A 41 9.50 -0.11 5.02
C SER A 41 9.31 -1.55 4.54
N SER A 42 9.08 -1.76 3.24
CA SER A 42 8.99 -3.09 2.61
C SER A 42 10.24 -3.97 2.85
N LEU A 43 11.40 -3.37 3.10
CA LEU A 43 12.65 -4.09 3.36
C LEU A 43 12.81 -4.57 4.82
N VAL A 44 11.92 -4.14 5.72
CA VAL A 44 12.04 -4.43 7.16
C VAL A 44 11.61 -5.86 7.48
N SER A 45 10.45 -6.29 6.99
CA SER A 45 9.96 -7.66 7.16
C SER A 45 8.93 -8.05 6.10
N THR A 46 8.58 -9.34 6.03
CA THR A 46 7.61 -9.85 5.05
C THR A 46 6.21 -9.27 5.25
N LEU A 47 5.83 -8.92 6.48
CA LEU A 47 4.56 -8.30 6.78
C LEU A 47 4.51 -6.86 6.27
N PHE A 48 5.55 -6.07 6.51
CA PHE A 48 5.66 -4.73 5.95
C PHE A 48 5.73 -4.75 4.42
N LYS A 49 6.41 -5.75 3.84
CA LYS A 49 6.41 -5.94 2.40
C LYS A 49 5.00 -6.17 1.86
N SER A 50 4.26 -7.11 2.44
CA SER A 50 2.86 -7.38 2.05
C SER A 50 1.99 -6.13 2.17
N ALA A 51 2.09 -5.41 3.30
CA ALA A 51 1.36 -4.18 3.52
C ALA A 51 1.74 -3.06 2.53
N ALA A 52 3.01 -2.95 2.15
CA ALA A 52 3.53 -1.97 1.20
C ALA A 52 3.17 -2.28 -0.26
N ASP A 53 2.93 -3.56 -0.58
CA ASP A 53 2.47 -4.01 -1.91
C ASP A 53 0.94 -3.84 -2.08
N SER A 54 0.23 -3.37 -1.05
CA SER A 54 -1.22 -3.17 -1.08
C SER A 54 -1.63 -1.95 -1.93
N ASP A 55 -2.59 -2.14 -2.85
CA ASP A 55 -3.18 -1.05 -3.64
C ASP A 55 -3.74 0.07 -2.76
N ALA A 56 -4.29 -0.26 -1.58
CA ALA A 56 -4.85 0.72 -0.65
C ALA A 56 -3.81 1.78 -0.20
N VAL A 57 -2.52 1.41 -0.15
CA VAL A 57 -1.43 2.35 0.14
C VAL A 57 -1.23 3.29 -1.04
N TRP A 58 -1.12 2.73 -2.24
CA TRP A 58 -0.76 3.47 -3.45
C TRP A 58 -1.90 4.37 -3.94
N GLU A 59 -3.16 3.95 -3.79
CA GLU A 59 -4.34 4.76 -4.11
C GLU A 59 -4.38 6.10 -3.36
N LYS A 60 -3.79 6.17 -2.15
CA LYS A 60 -3.71 7.43 -1.38
C LYS A 60 -2.70 8.42 -1.92
N PHE A 61 -1.70 7.95 -2.68
CA PHE A 61 -0.71 8.81 -3.33
C PHE A 61 -1.14 9.28 -4.72
N LEU A 62 -2.20 8.69 -5.27
CA LEU A 62 -2.68 9.00 -6.61
C LEU A 62 -3.70 10.15 -6.61
N PRO A 63 -3.84 10.88 -7.73
CA PRO A 63 -4.92 11.83 -7.93
C PRO A 63 -6.30 11.17 -7.83
N ALA A 64 -7.33 11.93 -7.45
CA ALA A 64 -8.70 11.42 -7.31
C ALA A 64 -9.28 10.85 -8.63
N ASP A 65 -8.82 11.35 -9.77
CA ASP A 65 -9.21 10.95 -11.13
C ASP A 65 -8.29 9.88 -11.74
N TYR A 66 -7.48 9.18 -10.94
CA TYR A 66 -6.53 8.18 -11.46
C TYR A 66 -7.20 7.09 -12.32
N GLN A 67 -8.44 6.69 -11.98
CA GLN A 67 -9.22 5.73 -12.77
C GLN A 67 -9.57 6.27 -14.16
N ASP A 68 -9.90 7.57 -14.28
CA ASP A 68 -10.15 8.21 -15.58
C ASP A 68 -8.86 8.32 -16.40
N ILE A 69 -7.74 8.66 -15.73
CA ILE A 69 -6.41 8.70 -16.36
C ILE A 69 -6.05 7.33 -16.95
N ILE A 70 -6.23 6.25 -16.18
CA ILE A 70 -5.99 4.87 -16.62
C ILE A 70 -6.94 4.51 -17.77
N SER A 71 -8.23 4.82 -17.65
CA SER A 71 -9.23 4.52 -18.68
C SER A 71 -8.88 5.17 -20.02
N ARG A 72 -8.45 6.44 -20.02
CA ARG A 72 -7.99 7.15 -21.22
C ARG A 72 -6.69 6.58 -21.78
N ALA A 73 -5.79 6.09 -20.93
CA ALA A 73 -4.55 5.46 -21.36
C ALA A 73 -4.78 4.08 -22.01
N LEU A 74 -5.75 3.31 -21.50
CA LEU A 74 -6.12 1.99 -22.05
C LEU A 74 -7.00 2.10 -23.30
N HIS A 75 -7.71 3.22 -23.46
CA HIS A 75 -8.48 3.54 -24.67
C HIS A 75 -8.01 4.85 -25.30
N PRO A 76 -6.82 4.88 -25.94
CA PRO A 76 -6.25 6.09 -26.53
C PRO A 76 -7.11 6.69 -27.66
N PHE A 77 -8.03 5.89 -28.22
CA PHE A 77 -8.90 6.27 -29.31
C PHE A 77 -10.36 6.07 -28.89
N PRO A 78 -11.18 7.12 -28.77
CA PRO A 78 -12.63 6.93 -28.69
C PRO A 78 -13.07 6.15 -29.95
N PRO A 79 -14.01 5.20 -29.86
CA PRO A 79 -14.54 4.53 -31.04
C PRO A 79 -14.97 5.64 -32.01
N ALA A 80 -14.35 5.66 -33.19
CA ALA A 80 -14.59 6.67 -34.20
C ALA A 80 -16.10 6.89 -34.28
N ALA A 81 -16.54 8.12 -33.99
CA ALA A 81 -17.95 8.49 -34.06
C ALA A 81 -18.46 7.95 -35.38
N ALA A 82 -19.31 6.91 -35.32
CA ALA A 82 -19.91 6.34 -36.50
C ALA A 82 -20.76 7.47 -37.08
N THR A 83 -20.20 8.17 -38.06
CA THR A 83 -20.93 9.11 -38.89
C THR A 83 -21.85 8.26 -39.74
N SER A 84 -22.94 7.79 -39.14
CA SER A 84 -24.07 7.26 -39.87
C SER A 84 -24.75 8.47 -40.51
N LYS A 85 -24.16 8.96 -41.60
CA LYS A 85 -24.93 9.61 -42.64
C LYS A 85 -25.81 8.49 -43.21
N LYS A 86 -27.03 8.41 -42.72
CA LYS A 86 -28.08 7.67 -43.39
C LYS A 86 -28.95 8.70 -44.09
N ASP A 87 -28.71 8.80 -45.39
CA ASP A 87 -29.63 9.34 -46.39
C ASP A 87 -31.05 8.73 -46.27
#